data_AF-A0A0U5GZ42-F1
#
_entry.id   AF-A0A0U5GZ42-F1
#
_cell.length_a   1.000
_cell.length_b   1.000
_cell.length_c   1.000
_cell.angle_alpha   90.00
_cell.angle_beta   90.00
_cell.angle_gamma   90.00
#
_symmetry.space_group_name_H-M   'P 1'
#
loop_
_entity.id
_entity.type
_entity.pdbx_description
1 polymer ?
#
loop_
_entity_poly.entity_id
_entity_poly.type
_entity_poly.pdbx_seq_one_letter_code
_entity_poly.pdbx_strand_id
1 'polypeptide(L)'
;MTAAEVGFPEDDDGFSWLSLAQGVFNSQTRRWDNETCGGGFRWQHYPYQGAGYTLKNAISNGGFFQLAARLARYTDNNTYAEWAQRTWDWSVSTPLVNNKTWNVADSTSNNDGCTTQGNTQWSYNYGAYITGAAYMYNYTGEAQWKRAVDGLLDRILEQFYPQRYGGGNVISDICEPVELCNFNEILFKGIVSAWLTTVATIVPDTYGRIFPKLQTSAQAAALSCSGAGNSSCSVRWYPREWDKTIGMEQEIIATLMLSSVLVSEKSAPPLTSTTGGNSTSNPNMGTKDDDKVTEPSKISTGDRVGASILTVLFVGLWGGMTAWMILGEKDMMG
;
A
#
# COMPACT_ATOMS: atom_id res chain seq x y z
N MET A 1 8.25 -4.79 -9.61
CA MET A 1 7.40 -4.42 -10.76
C MET A 1 7.84 -3.11 -11.42
N THR A 2 7.81 -1.96 -10.72
CA THR A 2 8.16 -0.66 -11.35
C THR A 2 9.55 -0.66 -11.98
N ALA A 3 10.54 -1.28 -11.32
CA ALA A 3 11.89 -1.42 -11.85
C ALA A 3 11.92 -2.12 -13.23
N ALA A 4 11.17 -3.22 -13.40
CA ALA A 4 11.04 -3.90 -14.69
C ALA A 4 10.36 -3.04 -15.77
N GLU A 5 9.35 -2.26 -15.36
CA GLU A 5 8.56 -1.35 -16.21
C GLU A 5 9.32 -0.11 -16.67
N VAL A 6 10.36 0.31 -15.95
CA VAL A 6 11.19 1.47 -16.33
C VAL A 6 12.55 1.08 -16.89
N GLY A 7 12.82 -0.23 -17.04
CA GLY A 7 14.12 -0.74 -17.49
C GLY A 7 15.24 -0.40 -16.51
N PHE A 8 14.95 -0.42 -15.21
CA PHE A 8 15.96 -0.21 -14.18
C PHE A 8 17.01 -1.32 -14.26
N PRO A 9 18.31 -1.03 -14.06
CA PRO A 9 19.38 -2.02 -14.16
C PRO A 9 19.08 -3.29 -13.35
N GLU A 10 19.33 -4.44 -13.96
CA GLU A 10 19.23 -5.75 -13.30
C GLU A 10 20.49 -6.02 -12.48
N ASP A 11 20.36 -6.94 -11.51
CA ASP A 11 21.49 -7.51 -10.78
C ASP A 11 21.84 -8.86 -11.42
N ASP A 12 23.07 -9.00 -11.90
CA ASP A 12 23.53 -10.21 -12.61
C ASP A 12 23.51 -11.45 -11.70
N ASP A 13 23.69 -11.26 -10.38
CA ASP A 13 23.75 -12.34 -9.38
C ASP A 13 22.44 -12.50 -8.59
N GLY A 14 21.44 -11.65 -8.85
CA GLY A 14 20.22 -11.53 -8.06
C GLY A 14 18.96 -12.12 -8.71
N PHE A 15 17.84 -11.99 -8.00
CA PHE A 15 16.52 -12.20 -8.59
C PHE A 15 16.16 -11.00 -9.47
N SER A 16 15.68 -11.25 -10.68
CA SER A 16 15.20 -10.18 -11.56
C SER A 16 14.01 -9.43 -10.98
N TRP A 17 13.83 -8.17 -11.38
CA TRP A 17 12.70 -7.35 -10.91
C TRP A 17 11.33 -7.93 -11.22
N LEU A 18 11.18 -8.60 -12.37
CA LEU A 18 9.96 -9.29 -12.76
C LEU A 18 9.74 -10.55 -11.93
N SER A 19 10.77 -11.37 -11.69
CA SER A 19 10.63 -12.57 -10.87
C SER A 19 10.20 -12.25 -9.44
N LEU A 20 10.74 -11.18 -8.84
CA LEU A 20 10.33 -10.70 -7.52
C LEU A 20 8.84 -10.30 -7.51
N ALA A 21 8.37 -9.61 -8.56
CA ALA A 21 6.95 -9.25 -8.69
C ALA A 21 6.04 -10.48 -8.82
N GLN A 22 6.44 -11.47 -9.61
CA GLN A 22 5.74 -12.75 -9.74
C GLN A 22 5.74 -13.53 -8.42
N GLY A 23 6.83 -13.45 -7.65
CA GLY A 23 6.95 -14.02 -6.31
C GLY A 23 5.93 -13.45 -5.32
N VAL A 24 5.82 -12.12 -5.27
CA VAL A 24 4.81 -11.45 -4.43
C VAL A 24 3.41 -11.88 -4.86
N PHE A 25 3.11 -11.84 -6.16
CA PHE A 25 1.82 -12.27 -6.70
C PHE A 25 1.47 -13.71 -6.27
N ASN A 26 2.38 -14.66 -6.48
CA ASN A 26 2.17 -16.06 -6.14
C ASN A 26 2.04 -16.31 -4.63
N SER A 27 2.76 -15.55 -3.80
CA SER A 27 2.63 -15.64 -2.34
C SER A 27 1.28 -15.09 -1.84
N GLN A 28 0.76 -14.06 -2.53
CA GLN A 28 -0.50 -13.42 -2.19
C GLN A 28 -1.70 -14.26 -2.65
N THR A 29 -1.72 -14.79 -3.88
CA THR A 29 -2.85 -15.62 -4.37
C THR A 29 -3.18 -16.81 -3.47
N ARG A 30 -2.17 -17.42 -2.84
CA ARG A 30 -2.33 -18.49 -1.83
C ARG A 30 -3.08 -18.07 -0.57
N ARG A 31 -3.21 -16.77 -0.32
CA ARG A 31 -3.85 -16.15 0.85
C ARG A 31 -5.20 -15.50 0.54
N TRP A 32 -5.72 -15.70 -0.66
CA TRP A 32 -7.07 -15.27 -0.99
C TRP A 32 -8.08 -16.01 -0.11
N ASP A 33 -8.87 -15.27 0.66
CA ASP A 33 -9.78 -15.85 1.65
C ASP A 33 -11.14 -16.15 1.03
N ASN A 34 -11.36 -17.42 0.65
CA ASN A 34 -12.63 -17.89 0.11
C ASN A 34 -13.69 -18.21 1.20
N GLU A 35 -13.30 -18.26 2.47
CA GLU A 35 -14.18 -18.71 3.56
C GLU A 35 -15.05 -17.58 4.10
N THR A 36 -14.52 -16.35 4.12
CA THR A 36 -15.24 -15.18 4.63
C THR A 36 -15.46 -14.14 3.54
N CYS A 37 -16.63 -13.49 3.55
CA CYS A 37 -16.97 -12.40 2.62
C CYS A 37 -16.81 -12.72 1.13
N GLY A 38 -16.89 -14.00 0.74
CA GLY A 38 -16.83 -14.44 -0.67
C GLY A 38 -15.50 -14.15 -1.39
N GLY A 39 -14.41 -13.89 -0.67
CA GLY A 39 -13.11 -13.55 -1.26
C GLY A 39 -12.35 -12.46 -0.51
N GLY A 40 -11.30 -11.95 -1.13
CA GLY A 40 -10.54 -10.80 -0.67
C GLY A 40 -9.36 -11.15 0.22
N PHE A 41 -8.37 -10.26 0.23
CA PHE A 41 -7.22 -10.32 1.11
C PHE A 41 -7.48 -9.60 2.43
N ARG A 42 -7.03 -10.23 3.51
CA ARG A 42 -6.92 -9.61 4.83
C ARG A 42 -5.77 -8.61 4.86
N TRP A 43 -5.81 -7.66 5.78
CA TRP A 43 -4.69 -6.73 5.97
C TRP A 43 -3.45 -7.46 6.49
N GLN A 44 -3.62 -8.32 7.49
CA GLN A 44 -2.55 -9.10 8.10
C GLN A 44 -2.59 -10.57 7.64
N HIS A 45 -1.44 -11.24 7.67
CA HIS A 45 -1.29 -12.62 7.18
C HIS A 45 -1.69 -13.69 8.19
N TYR A 46 -1.50 -13.44 9.48
CA TYR A 46 -1.61 -14.46 10.51
C TYR A 46 -2.67 -14.11 11.57
N PRO A 47 -3.42 -15.10 12.08
CA PRO A 47 -4.46 -14.88 13.10
C PRO A 47 -3.98 -14.18 14.37
N TYR A 48 -2.73 -14.42 14.79
CA TYR A 48 -2.17 -13.79 16.00
C TYR A 48 -1.95 -12.27 15.84
N GLN A 49 -2.07 -11.72 14.63
CA GLN A 49 -1.99 -10.29 14.35
C GLN A 49 -3.32 -9.55 14.65
N GLY A 50 -4.26 -10.24 15.31
CA GLY A 50 -5.43 -9.64 15.97
C GLY A 50 -6.40 -8.98 14.99
N ALA A 51 -6.85 -7.77 15.33
CA ALA A 51 -7.84 -7.02 14.54
C ALA A 51 -7.40 -6.80 13.09
N GLY A 52 -6.11 -6.73 12.81
CA GLY A 52 -5.61 -6.61 11.44
C GLY A 52 -5.85 -7.87 10.60
N TYR A 53 -5.97 -9.05 11.21
CA TYR A 53 -6.30 -10.29 10.50
C TYR A 53 -7.79 -10.40 10.19
N THR A 54 -8.67 -9.81 11.00
CA THR A 54 -10.11 -9.79 10.73
C THR A 54 -10.52 -8.65 9.80
N LEU A 55 -9.61 -7.72 9.50
CA LEU A 55 -9.83 -6.59 8.58
C LEU A 55 -9.48 -6.99 7.14
N LYS A 56 -10.34 -6.64 6.19
CA LYS A 56 -10.03 -6.63 4.75
C LYS A 56 -10.05 -5.19 4.28
N ASN A 57 -8.91 -4.68 3.81
CA ASN A 57 -8.78 -3.27 3.48
C ASN A 57 -8.56 -3.04 1.98
N ALA A 58 -8.86 -1.81 1.55
CA ALA A 58 -8.73 -1.39 0.17
C ALA A 58 -7.29 -1.47 -0.31
N ILE A 59 -6.29 -1.16 0.53
CA ILE A 59 -4.90 -1.17 0.06
C ILE A 59 -4.35 -2.57 -0.19
N SER A 60 -4.67 -3.58 0.64
CA SER A 60 -4.20 -4.95 0.37
C SER A 60 -4.78 -5.49 -0.93
N ASN A 61 -6.06 -5.22 -1.19
CA ASN A 61 -6.77 -5.69 -2.38
C ASN A 61 -6.43 -4.86 -3.61
N GLY A 62 -6.44 -3.54 -3.51
CA GLY A 62 -6.05 -2.60 -4.57
C GLY A 62 -4.59 -2.73 -4.96
N GLY A 63 -3.70 -2.97 -3.99
CA GLY A 63 -2.28 -3.25 -4.21
C GLY A 63 -2.05 -4.53 -5.02
N PHE A 64 -2.73 -5.63 -4.64
CA PHE A 64 -2.69 -6.86 -5.43
C PHE A 64 -3.33 -6.66 -6.81
N PHE A 65 -4.48 -5.99 -6.89
CA PHE A 65 -5.17 -5.70 -8.16
C PHE A 65 -4.26 -4.99 -9.16
N GLN A 66 -3.59 -3.90 -8.74
CA GLN A 66 -2.66 -3.22 -9.64
C GLN A 66 -1.44 -4.08 -9.98
N LEU A 67 -0.91 -4.89 -9.07
CA LEU A 67 0.21 -5.79 -9.36
C LEU A 67 -0.17 -6.83 -10.42
N ALA A 68 -1.35 -7.43 -10.27
CA ALA A 68 -1.89 -8.41 -11.21
C ALA A 68 -2.11 -7.77 -12.60
N ALA A 69 -2.75 -6.60 -12.67
CA ALA A 69 -2.96 -5.88 -13.93
C ALA A 69 -1.63 -5.49 -14.62
N ARG A 70 -0.64 -5.08 -13.84
CA ARG A 70 0.71 -4.75 -14.31
C ARG A 70 1.45 -5.95 -14.86
N LEU A 71 1.41 -7.08 -14.15
CA LEU A 71 1.97 -8.35 -14.61
C LEU A 71 1.28 -8.83 -15.90
N ALA A 72 -0.05 -8.72 -15.99
CA ALA A 72 -0.80 -9.05 -17.21
C ALA A 72 -0.28 -8.27 -18.41
N ARG A 73 -0.22 -6.94 -18.29
CA ARG A 73 0.30 -6.06 -19.36
C ARG A 73 1.76 -6.33 -19.68
N TYR A 74 2.62 -6.51 -18.67
CA TYR A 74 4.05 -6.69 -18.89
C TYR A 74 4.36 -8.01 -19.59
N THR A 75 3.69 -9.09 -19.19
CA THR A 75 4.00 -10.47 -19.62
C THR A 75 3.10 -10.98 -20.72
N ASP A 76 2.04 -10.25 -21.06
CA ASP A 76 0.96 -10.68 -21.96
C ASP A 76 0.35 -12.04 -21.55
N ASN A 77 0.09 -12.20 -20.25
CA ASN A 77 -0.43 -13.44 -19.68
C ASN A 77 -1.78 -13.21 -18.99
N ASN A 78 -2.82 -13.82 -19.57
CA ASN A 78 -4.20 -13.65 -19.13
C ASN A 78 -4.48 -14.16 -17.71
N THR A 79 -3.69 -15.09 -17.19
CA THR A 79 -3.84 -15.57 -15.80
C THR A 79 -3.78 -14.40 -14.81
N TYR A 80 -2.87 -13.45 -15.03
CA TYR A 80 -2.77 -12.27 -14.17
C TYR A 80 -3.98 -11.34 -14.33
N ALA A 81 -4.50 -11.20 -15.56
CA ALA A 81 -5.69 -10.40 -15.84
C ALA A 81 -6.95 -10.99 -15.17
N GLU A 82 -7.09 -12.31 -15.15
CA GLU A 82 -8.17 -13.01 -14.44
C GLU A 82 -8.14 -12.77 -12.93
N TRP A 83 -6.94 -12.76 -12.33
CA TRP A 83 -6.77 -12.40 -10.91
C TRP A 83 -7.05 -10.93 -10.64
N ALA A 84 -6.68 -10.04 -11.56
CA ALA A 84 -7.01 -8.63 -11.48
C ALA A 84 -8.55 -8.42 -11.52
N GLN A 85 -9.24 -9.02 -12.50
CA GLN A 85 -10.69 -9.01 -12.61
C GLN A 85 -11.36 -9.57 -11.34
N ARG A 86 -10.92 -10.75 -10.87
CA ARG A 86 -11.43 -11.36 -9.63
C ARG A 86 -11.33 -10.43 -8.42
N THR A 87 -10.19 -9.76 -8.27
CA THR A 87 -9.95 -8.85 -7.14
C THR A 87 -10.83 -7.61 -7.24
N TRP A 88 -10.94 -7.03 -8.43
CA TRP A 88 -11.82 -5.91 -8.71
C TRP A 88 -13.29 -6.25 -8.43
N ASP A 89 -13.78 -7.38 -8.96
CA ASP A 89 -15.16 -7.82 -8.80
C ASP A 89 -15.50 -8.03 -7.33
N TRP A 90 -14.59 -8.64 -6.57
CA TRP A 90 -14.75 -8.78 -5.13
C TRP A 90 -14.82 -7.41 -4.44
N SER A 91 -13.88 -6.50 -4.73
CA SER A 91 -13.87 -5.16 -4.14
C SER A 91 -15.15 -4.39 -4.42
N VAL A 92 -15.73 -4.54 -5.63
CA VAL A 92 -17.00 -3.91 -6.02
C VAL A 92 -18.23 -4.61 -5.43
N SER A 93 -18.14 -5.92 -5.13
CA SER A 93 -19.20 -6.66 -4.44
C SER A 93 -19.32 -6.33 -2.95
N THR A 94 -18.28 -5.72 -2.38
CA THR A 94 -18.24 -5.28 -0.99
C THR A 94 -18.40 -3.75 -0.89
N PRO A 95 -18.59 -3.20 0.31
CA PRO A 95 -18.55 -1.76 0.53
C PRO A 95 -17.21 -1.07 0.21
N LEU A 96 -16.15 -1.82 -0.13
CA LEU A 96 -14.83 -1.23 -0.39
C LEU A 96 -14.80 -0.32 -1.62
N VAL A 97 -15.44 -0.73 -2.72
CA VAL A 97 -15.46 0.08 -3.95
C VAL A 97 -16.89 0.18 -4.45
N ASN A 98 -17.43 1.40 -4.49
CA ASN A 98 -18.75 1.63 -5.06
C ASN A 98 -18.62 1.99 -6.54
N ASN A 99 -19.01 1.13 -7.47
CA ASN A 99 -18.89 1.38 -8.92
C ASN A 99 -19.94 2.37 -9.51
N LYS A 100 -20.75 3.02 -8.67
CA LYS A 100 -21.69 4.08 -9.07
C LYS A 100 -21.23 5.44 -8.58
N THR A 101 -20.86 5.51 -7.30
CA THR A 101 -20.35 6.74 -6.70
C THR A 101 -18.83 6.84 -6.83
N TRP A 102 -18.12 5.78 -7.21
CA TRP A 102 -16.66 5.67 -7.25
C TRP A 102 -15.97 5.91 -5.91
N ASN A 103 -16.72 5.85 -4.81
CA ASN A 103 -16.14 5.91 -3.46
C ASN A 103 -15.29 4.67 -3.19
N VAL A 104 -14.08 4.87 -2.68
CA VAL A 104 -13.18 3.82 -2.18
C VAL A 104 -13.06 3.97 -0.66
N ALA A 105 -13.67 3.04 0.07
CA ALA A 105 -13.57 2.98 1.52
C ALA A 105 -12.21 2.43 1.98
N ASP A 106 -11.85 2.68 3.24
CA ASP A 106 -10.58 2.18 3.77
C ASP A 106 -10.59 0.67 3.98
N SER A 107 -11.65 0.17 4.63
CA SER A 107 -11.69 -1.20 5.11
C SER A 107 -13.09 -1.71 5.33
N THR A 108 -13.21 -3.04 5.43
CA THR A 108 -14.39 -3.80 5.83
C THR A 108 -13.94 -4.92 6.78
N SER A 109 -14.85 -5.55 7.52
CA SER A 109 -14.50 -6.56 8.53
C SER A 109 -15.10 -7.92 8.25
N ASN A 110 -14.38 -8.99 8.56
CA ASN A 110 -14.96 -10.33 8.55
C ASN A 110 -15.95 -10.53 9.71
N ASN A 111 -15.84 -9.73 10.78
CA ASN A 111 -16.66 -9.89 11.99
C ASN A 111 -18.14 -9.54 11.77
N ASP A 112 -18.43 -8.69 10.78
CA ASP A 112 -19.78 -8.26 10.43
C ASP A 112 -20.23 -8.76 9.05
N GLY A 113 -19.53 -9.77 8.51
CA GLY A 113 -19.80 -10.31 7.17
C GLY A 113 -19.46 -9.34 6.03
N CYS A 114 -18.53 -8.41 6.26
CA CYS A 114 -18.13 -7.36 5.34
C CYS A 114 -19.25 -6.43 4.91
N THR A 115 -20.10 -6.05 5.87
CA THR A 115 -21.28 -5.22 5.62
C THR A 115 -21.07 -3.75 5.95
N THR A 116 -20.14 -3.44 6.86
CA THR A 116 -19.77 -2.05 7.17
C THR A 116 -18.46 -1.65 6.50
N GLN A 117 -18.21 -0.35 6.46
CA GLN A 117 -17.01 0.21 5.87
C GLN A 117 -16.35 1.26 6.78
N GLY A 118 -15.02 1.33 6.72
CA GLY A 118 -14.26 2.47 7.19
C GLY A 118 -14.50 3.68 6.29
N ASN A 119 -15.00 4.78 6.86
CA ASN A 119 -15.42 5.95 6.08
C ASN A 119 -14.29 6.89 5.69
N THR A 120 -13.08 6.68 6.18
CA THR A 120 -11.94 7.53 5.82
C THR A 120 -11.50 7.22 4.39
N GLN A 121 -11.48 8.26 3.57
CA GLN A 121 -11.08 8.18 2.18
C GLN A 121 -9.63 8.62 2.03
N TRP A 122 -8.73 7.64 1.82
CA TRP A 122 -7.30 7.89 1.67
C TRP A 122 -6.88 7.91 0.22
N SER A 123 -6.08 8.92 -0.18
CA SER A 123 -5.71 9.14 -1.58
C SER A 123 -5.03 7.94 -2.25
N TYR A 124 -4.19 7.21 -1.52
CA TYR A 124 -3.50 6.02 -2.02
C TYR A 124 -4.45 4.83 -2.32
N ASN A 125 -5.60 4.70 -1.65
CA ASN A 125 -6.55 3.63 -1.94
C ASN A 125 -7.15 3.85 -3.33
N TYR A 126 -7.58 5.09 -3.62
CA TYR A 126 -8.01 5.48 -4.96
C TYR A 126 -6.90 5.30 -5.99
N GLY A 127 -5.68 5.72 -5.65
CA GLY A 127 -4.50 5.57 -6.49
C GLY A 127 -4.20 4.12 -6.89
N ALA A 128 -4.34 3.17 -5.96
CA ALA A 128 -4.13 1.76 -6.24
C ALA A 128 -5.17 1.22 -7.24
N TYR A 129 -6.46 1.53 -7.04
CA TYR A 129 -7.53 1.08 -7.93
C TYR A 129 -7.49 1.74 -9.31
N ILE A 130 -7.26 3.05 -9.41
CA ILE A 130 -7.18 3.71 -10.73
C ILE A 130 -5.99 3.18 -11.53
N THR A 131 -4.87 2.88 -10.87
CA THR A 131 -3.70 2.29 -11.52
C THR A 131 -4.04 0.91 -12.08
N GLY A 132 -4.61 0.01 -11.27
CA GLY A 132 -5.01 -1.31 -11.76
C GLY A 132 -6.01 -1.23 -12.91
N ALA A 133 -7.01 -0.35 -12.82
CA ALA A 133 -7.98 -0.14 -13.88
C ALA A 133 -7.35 0.40 -15.16
N ALA A 134 -6.39 1.33 -15.06
CA ALA A 134 -5.67 1.87 -16.21
C ALA A 134 -4.84 0.79 -16.93
N TYR A 135 -4.13 -0.06 -16.18
CA TYR A 135 -3.40 -1.18 -16.74
C TYR A 135 -4.33 -2.22 -17.39
N MET A 136 -5.45 -2.55 -16.76
CA MET A 136 -6.45 -3.44 -17.35
C MET A 136 -7.09 -2.85 -18.60
N TYR A 137 -7.39 -1.55 -18.63
CA TYR A 137 -7.92 -0.89 -19.82
C TYR A 137 -6.91 -0.94 -20.98
N ASN A 138 -5.65 -0.66 -20.71
CA ASN A 138 -4.61 -0.71 -21.74
C ASN A 138 -4.33 -2.14 -22.22
N TYR A 139 -4.47 -3.14 -21.35
CA TYR A 139 -4.28 -4.55 -21.71
C TYR A 139 -5.45 -5.11 -22.52
N THR A 140 -6.69 -4.82 -22.12
CA THR A 140 -7.90 -5.47 -22.65
C THR A 140 -8.68 -4.63 -23.66
N GLY A 141 -8.59 -3.30 -23.58
CA GLY A 141 -9.43 -2.36 -24.34
C GLY A 141 -10.90 -2.29 -23.89
N GLU A 142 -11.29 -2.96 -22.80
CA GLU A 142 -12.70 -3.05 -22.42
C GLU A 142 -13.25 -1.78 -21.78
N ALA A 143 -14.48 -1.40 -22.15
CA ALA A 143 -15.14 -0.19 -21.69
C ALA A 143 -15.40 -0.16 -20.18
N GLN A 144 -15.47 -1.31 -19.49
CA GLN A 144 -15.60 -1.34 -18.04
C GLN A 144 -14.41 -0.68 -17.33
N TRP A 145 -13.20 -0.93 -17.81
CA TRP A 145 -11.98 -0.39 -17.22
C TRP A 145 -11.83 1.09 -17.51
N LYS A 146 -12.22 1.56 -18.70
CA LYS A 146 -12.26 2.99 -18.98
C LYS A 146 -13.22 3.74 -18.06
N ARG A 147 -14.43 3.19 -17.84
CA ARG A 147 -15.40 3.76 -16.89
C ARG A 147 -14.83 3.84 -15.47
N ALA A 148 -14.12 2.80 -15.04
CA ALA A 148 -13.43 2.78 -13.75
C ALA A 148 -12.32 3.85 -13.66
N VAL A 149 -11.48 3.98 -14.69
CA VAL A 149 -10.45 5.02 -14.75
C VAL A 149 -11.07 6.40 -14.65
N ASP A 150 -12.08 6.70 -15.47
CA ASP A 150 -12.70 8.03 -15.50
C ASP A 150 -13.38 8.38 -14.18
N GLY A 151 -14.15 7.45 -13.62
CA GLY A 151 -14.89 7.66 -12.38
C GLY A 151 -14.01 7.78 -11.15
N LEU A 152 -12.98 6.94 -11.03
CA LEU A 152 -11.98 7.06 -9.96
C LEU A 152 -11.17 8.35 -10.09
N LEU A 153 -10.82 8.76 -11.32
CA LEU A 153 -10.12 10.02 -11.56
C LEU A 153 -10.98 11.21 -11.14
N ASP A 154 -12.26 11.23 -11.49
CA ASP A 154 -13.18 12.28 -11.06
C ASP A 154 -13.22 12.41 -9.54
N ARG A 155 -13.32 11.29 -8.81
CA ARG A 155 -13.29 11.32 -7.35
C ARG A 155 -11.97 11.75 -6.76
N ILE A 156 -10.85 11.34 -7.35
CA ILE A 156 -9.53 11.81 -6.90
C ILE A 156 -9.44 13.33 -7.02
N LEU A 157 -9.85 13.88 -8.17
CA LEU A 157 -9.81 15.32 -8.45
C LEU A 157 -10.80 16.12 -7.60
N GLU A 158 -11.95 15.54 -7.25
CA GLU A 158 -12.94 16.18 -6.37
C GLU A 158 -12.46 16.21 -4.91
N GLN A 159 -11.98 15.06 -4.40
CA GLN A 159 -11.72 14.86 -2.97
C GLN A 159 -10.36 15.40 -2.54
N PHE A 160 -9.31 15.14 -3.31
CA PHE A 160 -7.93 15.41 -2.90
C PHE A 160 -7.34 16.68 -3.51
N TYR A 161 -8.09 17.40 -4.36
CA TYR A 161 -7.73 18.70 -4.90
C TYR A 161 -8.80 19.76 -4.56
N PRO A 162 -8.96 20.11 -3.27
CA PRO A 162 -10.04 20.98 -2.83
C PRO A 162 -9.87 22.41 -3.36
N GLN A 163 -10.98 23.06 -3.72
CA GLN A 163 -10.99 24.39 -4.35
C GLN A 163 -10.22 25.46 -3.56
N ARG A 164 -10.25 25.38 -2.23
CA ARG A 164 -9.51 26.29 -1.34
C ARG A 164 -7.98 26.21 -1.48
N TYR A 165 -7.42 25.16 -2.07
CA TYR A 165 -5.98 24.95 -2.20
C TYR A 165 -5.55 25.06 -3.68
N GLY A 166 -4.94 26.21 -4.02
CA GLY A 166 -4.49 26.51 -5.38
C GLY A 166 -5.60 26.47 -6.43
N GLY A 167 -6.85 26.84 -6.07
CA GLY A 167 -8.00 26.78 -6.98
C GLY A 167 -8.37 25.36 -7.38
N GLY A 168 -8.17 24.40 -6.47
CA GLY A 168 -8.39 22.97 -6.73
C GLY A 168 -7.26 22.34 -7.56
N ASN A 169 -6.03 22.83 -7.44
CA ASN A 169 -4.88 22.30 -8.18
C ASN A 169 -3.71 21.88 -7.28
N VAL A 170 -3.83 22.04 -5.95
CA VAL A 170 -2.84 21.52 -5.00
C VAL A 170 -3.43 20.34 -4.25
N ILE A 171 -2.76 19.20 -4.33
CA ILE A 171 -3.16 17.97 -3.64
C ILE A 171 -3.05 18.12 -2.11
N SER A 172 -4.03 17.59 -1.38
CA SER A 172 -4.02 17.54 0.09
C SER A 172 -4.83 16.35 0.58
N ASP A 173 -4.24 15.55 1.47
CA ASP A 173 -4.95 14.48 2.19
C ASP A 173 -5.74 15.04 3.38
N ILE A 174 -6.78 14.32 3.81
CA ILE A 174 -7.76 14.79 4.81
C ILE A 174 -7.15 15.09 6.19
N CYS A 175 -6.06 14.41 6.54
CA CYS A 175 -5.37 14.59 7.81
C CYS A 175 -4.47 15.85 7.83
N GLU A 176 -4.10 16.39 6.66
CA GLU A 176 -3.13 17.49 6.58
C GLU A 176 -3.63 18.79 7.20
N PRO A 177 -4.87 19.26 6.92
CA PRO A 177 -5.33 20.55 7.44
C PRO A 177 -5.50 20.57 8.96
N VAL A 178 -5.68 19.40 9.58
CA VAL A 178 -5.80 19.23 11.03
C VAL A 178 -4.48 18.83 11.68
N GLU A 179 -3.42 18.63 10.90
CA GLU A 179 -2.08 18.30 11.38
C GLU A 179 -2.03 16.99 12.19
N LEU A 180 -2.85 16.00 11.81
CA LEU A 180 -2.97 14.70 12.49
C LEU A 180 -2.48 13.51 11.64
N CYS A 181 -1.80 13.78 10.52
CA CYS A 181 -1.27 12.71 9.69
C CYS A 181 -0.20 11.90 10.45
N ASN A 182 -0.32 10.58 10.46
CA ASN A 182 0.81 9.72 10.83
C ASN A 182 1.82 9.60 9.67
N PHE A 183 2.96 8.95 9.91
CA PHE A 183 4.02 8.78 8.91
C PHE A 183 3.54 8.10 7.61
N ASN A 184 2.63 7.13 7.69
CA ASN A 184 2.08 6.49 6.48
C ASN A 184 1.21 7.48 5.69
N GLU A 185 0.35 8.21 6.39
CA GLU A 185 -0.61 9.13 5.78
C GLU A 185 0.07 10.31 5.08
N ILE A 186 1.23 10.75 5.58
CA ILE A 186 2.07 11.75 4.91
C ILE A 186 2.49 11.26 3.52
N LEU A 187 2.81 9.97 3.37
CA LEU A 187 3.31 9.39 2.12
C LEU A 187 2.24 9.30 1.02
N PHE A 188 0.96 9.25 1.38
CA PHE A 188 -0.12 8.89 0.46
C PHE A 188 -0.21 9.81 -0.75
N LYS A 189 -0.19 11.14 -0.56
CA LYS A 189 -0.23 12.09 -1.67
C LYS A 189 0.95 11.99 -2.63
N GLY A 190 2.14 11.61 -2.15
CA GLY A 190 3.30 11.39 -3.02
C GLY A 190 3.09 10.16 -3.89
N ILE A 191 2.65 9.05 -3.27
CA ILE A 191 2.41 7.77 -3.94
C ILE A 191 1.33 7.90 -5.01
N VAL A 192 0.17 8.49 -4.68
CA VAL A 192 -0.93 8.67 -5.64
C VAL A 192 -0.51 9.57 -6.80
N SER A 193 0.35 10.57 -6.57
CA SER A 193 0.83 11.47 -7.63
C SER A 193 1.74 10.75 -8.64
N ALA A 194 2.62 9.88 -8.15
CA ALA A 194 3.43 9.02 -9.01
C ALA A 194 2.56 8.05 -9.82
N TRP A 195 1.53 7.47 -9.20
CA TRP A 195 0.58 6.60 -9.89
C TRP A 195 -0.27 7.32 -10.93
N LEU A 196 -0.78 8.52 -10.63
CA LEU A 196 -1.50 9.35 -11.59
C LEU A 196 -0.63 9.70 -12.80
N THR A 197 0.67 9.94 -12.58
CA THR A 197 1.63 10.12 -13.68
C THR A 197 1.66 8.89 -14.59
N THR A 198 1.74 7.69 -14.02
CA THR A 198 1.66 6.43 -14.80
C THR A 198 0.32 6.27 -15.52
N VAL A 199 -0.80 6.60 -14.86
CA VAL A 199 -2.13 6.56 -15.50
C VAL A 199 -2.17 7.49 -16.71
N ALA A 200 -1.62 8.70 -16.60
CA ALA A 200 -1.56 9.67 -17.68
C ALA A 200 -0.71 9.22 -18.88
N THR A 201 0.28 8.34 -18.69
CA THR A 201 1.09 7.79 -19.80
C THR A 201 0.48 6.55 -20.44
N ILE A 202 -0.29 5.76 -19.69
CA ILE A 202 -0.94 4.53 -20.18
C ILE A 202 -2.32 4.79 -20.79
N VAL A 203 -3.03 5.80 -20.29
CA VAL A 203 -4.37 6.19 -20.72
C VAL A 203 -4.33 7.68 -21.13
N PRO A 204 -3.79 8.01 -22.33
CA PRO A 204 -3.34 9.35 -22.65
C PRO A 204 -4.41 10.44 -22.66
N ASP A 205 -5.69 10.09 -22.85
CA ASP A 205 -6.80 11.04 -22.78
C ASP A 205 -7.03 11.59 -21.36
N THR A 206 -6.48 10.95 -20.34
CA THR A 206 -6.48 11.47 -18.96
C THR A 206 -5.41 12.52 -18.69
N TYR A 207 -4.39 12.65 -19.55
CA TYR A 207 -3.23 13.52 -19.34
C TYR A 207 -3.63 14.97 -19.09
N GLY A 208 -4.54 15.52 -19.90
CA GLY A 208 -5.00 16.92 -19.78
C GLY A 208 -5.73 17.23 -18.46
N ARG A 209 -6.28 16.21 -17.79
CA ARG A 209 -6.93 16.33 -16.48
C ARG A 209 -5.95 16.15 -15.32
N ILE A 210 -4.92 15.32 -15.52
CA ILE A 210 -3.95 14.93 -14.48
C ILE A 210 -2.77 15.92 -14.42
N PHE A 211 -2.10 16.16 -15.54
CA PHE A 211 -0.81 16.86 -15.55
C PHE A 211 -0.87 18.27 -14.95
N PRO A 212 -1.87 19.14 -15.25
CA PRO A 212 -1.95 20.47 -14.64
C PRO A 212 -2.04 20.45 -13.10
N LYS A 213 -2.68 19.41 -12.54
CA LYS A 213 -2.82 19.20 -11.10
C LYS A 213 -1.49 18.81 -10.46
N LEU A 214 -0.76 17.90 -11.09
CA LEU A 214 0.59 17.51 -10.68
C LEU A 214 1.55 18.70 -10.78
N GLN A 215 1.52 19.44 -11.89
CA GLN A 215 2.39 20.60 -12.11
C GLN A 215 2.21 21.68 -11.04
N THR A 216 0.95 22.04 -10.74
CA THR A 216 0.68 23.06 -9.72
C THR A 216 1.04 22.56 -8.32
N SER A 217 0.81 21.28 -8.02
CA SER A 217 1.23 20.67 -6.76
C SER A 217 2.74 20.62 -6.62
N ALA A 218 3.49 20.35 -7.69
CA ALA A 218 4.95 20.35 -7.69
C ALA A 218 5.53 21.75 -7.46
N GLN A 219 4.95 22.79 -8.05
CA GLN A 219 5.33 24.18 -7.75
C GLN A 219 5.11 24.51 -6.28
N ALA A 220 3.96 24.11 -5.72
CA ALA A 220 3.63 24.33 -4.32
C ALA A 220 4.58 23.55 -3.39
N ALA A 221 4.91 22.31 -3.73
CA ALA A 221 5.88 21.48 -3.00
C ALA A 221 7.27 22.12 -3.01
N ALA A 222 7.77 22.53 -4.18
CA ALA A 222 9.08 23.19 -4.32
C ALA A 222 9.19 24.45 -3.46
N LEU A 223 8.14 25.29 -3.43
CA LEU A 223 8.10 26.49 -2.58
C LEU A 223 8.09 26.15 -1.08
N SER A 224 7.52 25.01 -0.70
CA SER A 224 7.51 24.55 0.70
C SER A 224 8.84 23.94 1.16
N CYS A 225 9.77 23.67 0.23
CA CYS A 225 11.10 23.13 0.49
C CYS A 225 12.13 24.24 0.77
N SER A 226 11.84 25.06 1.78
CA SER A 226 12.66 26.21 2.18
C SER A 226 13.14 26.11 3.63
N GLY A 227 12.99 24.94 4.24
CA GLY A 227 13.16 24.73 5.67
C GLY A 227 14.59 24.47 6.15
N ALA A 228 14.78 24.62 7.46
CA ALA A 228 15.92 24.11 8.24
C ALA A 228 17.35 24.44 7.74
N GLY A 229 17.50 25.45 6.86
CA GLY A 229 18.80 25.83 6.29
C GLY A 229 19.39 24.83 5.29
N ASN A 230 18.63 23.77 4.95
CA ASN A 230 19.01 22.69 4.04
C ASN A 230 17.91 22.36 3.01
N SER A 231 16.93 23.26 2.84
CA SER A 231 15.79 23.10 1.94
C SER A 231 14.83 21.95 2.32
N SER A 232 14.71 21.63 3.61
CA SER A 232 13.73 20.64 4.08
C SER A 232 12.31 20.99 3.63
N CYS A 233 11.58 19.95 3.21
CA CYS A 233 10.25 20.05 2.64
C CYS A 233 9.15 19.91 3.70
N SER A 234 7.97 20.44 3.37
CA SER A 234 6.79 20.41 4.24
C SER A 234 5.90 19.21 3.96
N VAL A 235 5.09 18.82 4.95
CA VAL A 235 3.91 18.00 4.69
C VAL A 235 2.94 18.84 3.89
N ARG A 236 2.60 20.07 4.31
CA ARG A 236 1.55 20.87 3.65
C ARG A 236 2.11 21.76 2.56
N TRP A 237 1.61 21.59 1.33
CA TRP A 237 2.12 22.36 0.17
C TRP A 237 1.25 23.56 -0.18
N TYR A 238 -0.04 23.52 0.16
CA TYR A 238 -0.97 24.60 -0.16
C TYR A 238 -0.61 25.98 0.44
N PRO A 239 0.10 26.10 1.58
CA PRO A 239 0.59 27.40 2.06
C PRO A 239 1.74 27.96 1.22
N ARG A 240 2.44 27.12 0.43
CA ARG A 240 3.65 27.46 -0.34
C ARG A 240 4.80 28.01 0.51
N GLU A 241 4.86 27.59 1.77
CA GLU A 241 5.87 27.98 2.75
C GLU A 241 6.23 26.76 3.59
N TRP A 242 7.41 26.79 4.21
CA TRP A 242 7.85 25.70 5.08
C TRP A 242 6.98 25.62 6.34
N ASP A 243 6.40 24.45 6.62
CA ASP A 243 5.51 24.19 7.76
C ASP A 243 6.23 23.94 9.09
N LYS A 244 7.56 24.13 9.11
CA LYS A 244 8.44 23.95 10.28
C LYS A 244 8.58 22.50 10.75
N THR A 245 8.13 21.54 9.94
CA THR A 245 8.36 20.10 10.19
C THR A 245 9.58 19.58 9.44
N ILE A 246 10.13 18.48 9.92
CA ILE A 246 11.22 17.75 9.29
C ILE A 246 10.90 16.27 9.44
N GLY A 247 11.04 15.51 8.36
CA GLY A 247 10.87 14.07 8.37
C GLY A 247 11.20 13.48 7.02
N MET A 248 11.49 12.18 7.00
CA MET A 248 11.86 11.47 5.78
C MET A 248 10.69 11.42 4.80
N GLU A 249 9.48 11.33 5.34
CA GLU A 249 8.24 11.19 4.61
C GLU A 249 7.96 12.42 3.74
N GLN A 250 8.21 13.63 4.27
CA GLN A 250 8.09 14.91 3.56
C GLN A 250 9.05 14.96 2.36
N GLU A 251 10.28 14.51 2.55
CA GLU A 251 11.30 14.49 1.48
C GLU A 251 10.93 13.47 0.40
N ILE A 252 10.40 12.31 0.79
CA ILE A 252 9.91 11.28 -0.14
C ILE A 252 8.77 11.84 -1.00
N ILE A 253 7.75 12.45 -0.39
CA ILE A 253 6.61 12.95 -1.16
C ILE A 253 6.96 14.12 -2.08
N ALA A 254 7.86 15.01 -1.63
CA ALA A 254 8.37 16.10 -2.46
C ALA A 254 9.14 15.53 -3.66
N THR A 255 10.02 14.55 -3.43
CA THR A 255 10.77 13.86 -4.49
C THR A 255 9.85 13.17 -5.48
N LEU A 256 8.83 12.44 -5.01
CA LEU A 256 7.84 11.77 -5.86
C LEU A 256 7.09 12.78 -6.72
N MET A 257 6.63 13.90 -6.14
CA MET A 257 5.90 14.93 -6.87
C MET A 257 6.77 15.66 -7.91
N LEU A 258 7.99 16.06 -7.53
CA LEU A 258 8.92 16.73 -8.44
C LEU A 258 9.35 15.80 -9.59
N SER A 259 9.57 14.52 -9.31
CA SER A 259 9.90 13.53 -10.34
C SER A 259 8.71 13.24 -11.26
N SER A 260 7.48 13.25 -10.73
CA SER A 260 6.25 13.00 -11.47
C SER A 260 6.04 14.00 -12.61
N VAL A 261 6.37 15.28 -12.40
CA VAL A 261 6.15 16.32 -13.41
C VAL A 261 7.20 16.31 -14.54
N LEU A 262 8.30 15.56 -14.38
CA LEU A 262 9.29 15.35 -15.46
C LEU A 262 8.71 14.57 -16.64
N VAL A 263 7.53 13.97 -16.49
CA VAL A 263 6.77 13.36 -17.60
C VAL A 263 6.49 14.36 -18.74
N SER A 264 6.50 15.67 -18.47
CA SER A 264 6.37 16.69 -19.51
C SER A 264 7.59 16.80 -20.43
N GLU A 265 8.78 16.46 -19.93
CA GLU A 265 10.02 16.49 -20.68
C GLU A 265 10.24 15.18 -21.46
N LYS A 266 9.93 14.06 -20.81
CA LYS A 266 10.02 12.73 -21.40
C LYS A 266 8.86 11.86 -20.92
N SER A 267 7.88 11.68 -21.79
CA SER A 267 6.75 10.78 -21.57
C SER A 267 7.00 9.48 -22.33
N ALA A 268 7.12 8.37 -21.59
CA ALA A 268 7.11 7.03 -22.15
C ALA A 268 6.16 6.16 -21.32
N PRO A 269 5.30 5.35 -21.97
CA PRO A 269 4.52 4.36 -21.24
C PRO A 269 5.46 3.32 -20.61
N PRO A 270 5.08 2.69 -19.50
CA PRO A 270 5.80 1.58 -18.92
C PRO A 270 6.12 0.48 -19.94
N LEU A 271 7.33 -0.04 -19.87
CA LEU A 271 7.81 -1.12 -20.73
C LEU A 271 7.04 -2.42 -20.46
N THR A 272 7.06 -3.30 -21.45
CA THR A 272 6.60 -4.68 -21.43
C THR A 272 7.76 -5.59 -21.87
N SER A 273 7.57 -6.91 -21.77
CA SER A 273 8.51 -7.90 -22.31
C SER A 273 8.78 -7.74 -23.81
N THR A 274 7.88 -7.08 -24.55
CA THR A 274 7.94 -6.88 -26.01
C THR A 274 8.31 -5.46 -26.43
N THR A 275 8.38 -4.50 -25.50
CA THR A 275 8.64 -3.07 -25.80
C THR A 275 9.95 -2.56 -25.22
N GLY A 276 10.87 -3.47 -24.87
CA GLY A 276 12.23 -3.14 -24.39
C GLY A 276 12.47 -3.47 -22.92
N GLY A 277 11.50 -4.05 -22.22
CA GLY A 277 11.73 -4.61 -20.89
C GLY A 277 12.68 -5.82 -20.95
N ASN A 278 13.73 -5.79 -20.14
CA ASN A 278 14.79 -6.81 -20.12
C ASN A 278 14.75 -7.69 -18.84
N SER A 279 13.73 -7.54 -18.00
CA SER A 279 13.65 -8.25 -16.74
C SER A 279 13.19 -9.69 -16.94
N THR A 280 14.04 -10.66 -16.56
CA THR A 280 13.80 -12.08 -16.79
C THR A 280 12.58 -12.59 -16.00
N SER A 281 11.70 -13.35 -16.64
CA SER A 281 10.51 -13.95 -15.98
C SER A 281 10.87 -15.23 -15.22
N ASN A 282 10.28 -15.42 -14.04
CA ASN A 282 10.19 -16.70 -13.35
C ASN A 282 8.76 -16.89 -12.79
N PRO A 283 7.86 -17.53 -13.56
CA PRO A 283 6.46 -17.71 -13.16
C PRO A 283 6.27 -18.58 -11.91
N ASN A 284 7.28 -19.37 -11.55
CA ASN A 284 7.26 -20.25 -10.36
C ASN A 284 7.88 -19.57 -9.12
N MET A 285 8.30 -18.31 -9.21
CA MET A 285 8.83 -17.61 -8.05
C MET A 285 7.78 -17.56 -6.93
N GLY A 286 8.16 -17.83 -5.68
CA GLY A 286 7.24 -17.76 -4.53
C GLY A 286 6.10 -18.80 -4.52
N THR A 287 6.10 -19.79 -5.42
CA THR A 287 5.13 -20.92 -5.39
C THR A 287 5.58 -22.05 -4.45
N LYS A 288 6.89 -22.20 -4.27
CA LYS A 288 7.47 -23.09 -3.26
C LYS A 288 7.61 -22.32 -1.97
N ASP A 289 7.13 -22.91 -0.88
CA ASP A 289 7.68 -22.59 0.41
C ASP A 289 9.04 -23.28 0.43
N ASP A 290 10.13 -22.53 0.31
CA ASP A 290 11.36 -23.03 0.92
C ASP A 290 10.98 -23.22 2.39
N ASP A 291 11.13 -24.44 2.91
CA ASP A 291 10.88 -24.87 4.30
C ASP A 291 11.83 -24.15 5.29
N LYS A 292 11.89 -22.82 5.21
CA LYS A 292 12.56 -21.90 6.12
C LYS A 292 11.53 -21.08 6.90
N VAL A 293 10.31 -21.60 7.08
CA VAL A 293 9.79 -21.52 8.45
C VAL A 293 10.76 -22.38 9.23
N THR A 294 11.64 -21.75 10.00
CA THR A 294 12.43 -22.47 10.99
C THR A 294 11.42 -23.23 11.84
N GLU A 295 11.18 -24.50 11.52
CA GLU A 295 10.47 -25.41 12.40
C GLU A 295 11.13 -25.19 13.76
N PRO A 296 10.38 -24.71 14.78
CA PRO A 296 10.94 -24.54 16.10
C PRO A 296 11.63 -25.85 16.43
N SER A 297 12.92 -25.78 16.77
CA SER A 297 13.72 -26.97 17.07
C SER A 297 12.92 -27.88 18.00
N LYS A 298 12.79 -29.18 17.66
CA LYS A 298 12.04 -30.13 18.49
C LYS A 298 12.50 -29.99 19.94
N ILE A 299 11.57 -29.64 20.83
CA ILE A 299 11.83 -29.44 22.25
C ILE A 299 12.46 -30.71 22.81
N SER A 300 13.71 -30.61 23.25
CA SER A 300 14.46 -31.73 23.80
C SER A 300 14.04 -32.02 25.24
N THR A 301 14.40 -33.21 25.75
CA THR A 301 14.27 -33.51 27.18
C THR A 301 15.05 -32.50 28.03
N GLY A 302 16.19 -32.00 27.54
CA GLY A 302 16.98 -30.97 28.21
C GLY A 302 16.22 -29.65 28.36
N ASP A 303 15.52 -29.21 27.31
CA ASP A 303 14.70 -27.98 27.34
C ASP A 303 13.54 -28.09 28.33
N ARG A 304 12.90 -29.27 28.40
CA ARG A 304 11.82 -29.53 29.37
C ARG A 304 12.33 -29.51 30.81
N VAL A 305 13.49 -30.09 31.06
CA VAL A 305 14.13 -30.08 32.40
C VAL A 305 14.54 -28.67 32.77
N GLY A 306 15.20 -27.93 31.87
CA GLY A 306 15.60 -26.54 32.08
C GLY A 306 14.40 -25.62 32.36
N ALA A 307 13.34 -25.71 31.56
CA ALA A 307 12.10 -24.96 31.77
C ALA A 307 11.43 -25.30 33.11
N SER A 308 11.42 -26.58 33.50
CA SER A 308 10.86 -27.01 34.78
C SER A 308 11.65 -26.47 35.97
N ILE A 309 12.98 -26.52 35.92
CA ILE A 309 13.85 -25.94 36.96
C ILE A 309 13.63 -24.44 37.08
N LEU A 310 13.62 -23.73 35.95
CA LEU A 310 13.41 -22.29 35.94
C LEU A 310 12.04 -21.92 36.53
N THR A 311 11.00 -22.68 36.18
CA THR A 311 9.64 -22.48 36.68
C THR A 311 9.58 -22.72 38.19
N VAL A 312 10.18 -23.80 38.70
CA VAL A 312 10.21 -24.10 40.13
C VAL A 312 10.97 -23.03 40.90
N LEU A 313 12.11 -22.57 40.39
CA LEU A 313 12.87 -21.47 40.99
C LEU A 313 12.06 -20.18 41.03
N PHE A 314 11.41 -19.82 39.92
CA PHE A 314 10.63 -18.60 39.83
C PHE A 314 9.42 -18.62 40.78
N VAL A 315 8.66 -19.72 40.79
CA VAL A 315 7.53 -19.91 41.71
C VAL A 315 8.01 -19.95 43.16
N GLY A 316 9.14 -20.59 43.45
CA GLY A 316 9.73 -20.62 44.79
C GLY A 316 10.18 -19.24 45.27
N LEU A 317 10.82 -18.45 44.40
CA LEU A 317 11.31 -17.10 44.72
C LEU A 317 10.14 -16.13 44.89
N TRP A 318 9.14 -16.23 44.01
CA TRP A 318 7.90 -15.46 44.12
C TRP A 318 7.11 -15.83 45.37
N GLY A 319 6.95 -17.13 45.64
CA GLY A 319 6.34 -17.66 46.87
C GLY A 319 7.07 -17.18 48.12
N GLY A 320 8.41 -17.21 48.12
CA GLY A 320 9.25 -16.70 49.20
C GLY A 320 9.06 -15.19 49.44
N MET A 321 9.03 -14.39 48.37
CA MET A 321 8.74 -12.94 48.47
C MET A 321 7.34 -12.68 49.04
N THR A 322 6.32 -13.43 48.59
CA THR A 322 4.96 -13.30 49.14
C THR A 322 4.87 -13.72 50.60
N ALA A 323 5.53 -14.81 51.00
CA ALA A 323 5.57 -15.25 52.38
C ALA A 323 6.33 -14.26 53.28
N TRP A 324 7.43 -13.69 52.79
CA TRP A 324 8.18 -12.64 53.51
C TRP A 324 7.34 -11.38 53.71
N MET A 325 6.56 -10.95 52.71
CA MET A 325 5.65 -9.80 52.87
C MET A 325 4.55 -10.08 53.91
N ILE A 326 3.96 -11.29 53.89
CA ILE A 326 2.87 -11.67 54.82
C ILE A 326 3.38 -11.90 56.25
N LEU A 327 4.58 -12.45 56.42
CA LEU A 327 5.17 -12.74 57.73
C LEU A 327 5.92 -11.53 58.31
N GLY A 328 6.51 -10.68 57.47
CA GLY A 328 7.18 -9.44 57.88
C GLY A 328 6.23 -8.41 58.48
N GLU A 329 4.93 -8.48 58.17
CA GLU A 329 3.90 -7.66 58.84
C GLU A 329 3.66 -8.09 60.30
N LYS A 330 3.93 -9.35 60.67
CA LYS A 330 3.72 -9.83 62.05
C LYS A 330 4.78 -9.34 63.03
N ASP A 331 5.97 -8.99 62.56
CA ASP A 331 7.06 -8.49 63.40
C ASP A 331 7.03 -6.96 63.60
N MET A 332 6.10 -6.23 62.95
CA MET A 332 5.91 -4.78 63.12
C MET A 332 4.67 -4.41 63.96
N MET A 333 3.91 -5.38 64.48
CA MET A 333 2.77 -5.16 65.38
C MET A 333 2.92 -5.82 66.76
N GLY A 334 4.16 -6.05 67.19
CA GLY A 334 4.52 -6.45 68.56
C GLY A 334 5.08 -5.29 69.37
#